data_AF-A0A5S9ISN4-F1
#
_entry.id   AF-A0A5S9ISN4-F1
#
_cell.length_a   1.000
_cell.length_b   1.000
_cell.length_c   1.000
_cell.angle_alpha   90.00
_cell.angle_beta   90.00
_cell.angle_gamma   90.00
#
_symmetry.space_group_name_H-M   'P 1'
#
loop_
_entity.id
_entity.type
_entity.pdbx_description
1 polymer ?
#
loop_
_entity_poly.entity_id
_entity_poly.type
_entity_poly.pdbx_seq_one_letter_code
_entity_poly.pdbx_strand_id
1 'polypeptide(L)'
;MGKNAFWNEFNIVFPADSLMRYTAADHINISTKKKELHPKLYNCLLGLSPVFVYAFSLSSCIHGRKVNVWSRRQQLINAMYLQSNICLQDTFPLNEISQYTLSLERVIQKAEDRLRHHNPFFTQDGLTPREVISKYRDSLWGFYKLFTNQAVRFNQQSGYPEYLEVRCIDAQECTKATVAISYLLRKIVEQLDDIWPLMTHNEDELRNNVYEATIHGEKAHIHINGNKISLPAYAQQMLENILQSDDSPYATILRERFSSPPAKIISQYLDREGDIVPLLSRCLRENKTLKEVI
;
A
#
# COMPACT_ATOMS: atom_id res chain seq x y z
N MET A 1 13.81 21.79 -24.42
CA MET A 1 13.78 20.31 -24.55
C MET A 1 12.33 19.84 -24.50
N GLY A 2 11.96 18.81 -25.28
CA GLY A 2 10.60 18.25 -25.26
C GLY A 2 10.32 17.44 -23.99
N LYS A 3 9.04 17.24 -23.65
CA LYS A 3 8.56 16.51 -22.45
C LYS A 3 9.27 15.17 -22.20
N ASN A 4 9.73 14.48 -23.25
CA ASN A 4 10.36 13.16 -23.16
C ASN A 4 11.77 13.17 -22.52
N ALA A 5 12.56 14.24 -22.69
CA ALA A 5 13.89 14.33 -22.07
C ALA A 5 13.78 14.54 -20.55
N PHE A 6 12.84 15.39 -20.12
CA PHE A 6 12.53 15.62 -18.71
C PHE A 6 12.13 14.33 -17.99
N TRP A 7 11.23 13.53 -18.57
CA TRP A 7 10.80 12.27 -17.95
C TRP A 7 11.92 11.23 -17.91
N ASN A 8 12.81 11.19 -18.90
CA ASN A 8 13.96 10.27 -18.87
C ASN A 8 14.92 10.61 -17.72
N GLU A 9 15.23 11.90 -17.51
CA GLU A 9 16.09 12.31 -16.39
C GLU A 9 15.39 12.25 -15.03
N PHE A 10 14.08 12.55 -14.98
CA PHE A 10 13.26 12.35 -13.79
C PHE A 10 13.19 10.87 -13.41
N ASN A 11 13.11 9.96 -14.38
CA ASN A 11 13.12 8.51 -14.16
C ASN A 11 14.49 7.96 -13.73
N ILE A 12 15.59 8.68 -13.95
CA ILE A 12 16.90 8.31 -13.39
C ILE A 12 16.91 8.55 -11.87
N VAL A 13 16.22 9.59 -11.39
CA VAL A 13 16.12 9.91 -9.95
C VAL A 13 14.92 9.24 -9.27
N PHE A 14 13.84 9.00 -10.04
CA PHE A 14 12.63 8.29 -9.63
C PHE A 14 12.30 7.17 -10.63
N PRO A 15 13.08 6.07 -10.67
CA PRO A 15 12.84 4.93 -11.57
C PRO A 15 11.43 4.32 -11.43
N ALA A 16 10.79 4.63 -10.31
CA ALA A 16 9.41 4.44 -9.91
C ALA A 16 8.33 4.62 -10.99
N ASP A 17 8.28 5.72 -11.74
CA ASP A 17 7.12 6.03 -12.61
C ASP A 17 7.03 5.06 -13.79
N SER A 18 8.15 4.51 -14.25
CA SER A 18 8.19 3.53 -15.34
C SER A 18 7.77 2.11 -14.88
N LEU A 19 8.17 1.70 -13.68
CA LEU A 19 7.81 0.39 -13.10
C LEU A 19 6.37 0.36 -12.59
N MET A 20 5.85 1.50 -12.12
CA MET A 20 4.44 1.63 -11.71
C MET A 20 3.45 1.55 -12.87
N ARG A 21 3.85 1.84 -14.12
CA ARG A 21 2.97 1.71 -15.30
C ARG A 21 2.47 0.28 -15.53
N TYR A 22 3.17 -0.71 -14.98
CA TYR A 22 2.85 -2.12 -15.15
C TYR A 22 2.24 -2.74 -13.89
N THR A 23 1.86 -1.92 -12.90
CA THR A 23 1.19 -2.40 -11.70
C THR A 23 -0.23 -1.83 -11.59
N ALA A 24 -1.12 -2.62 -11.00
CA ALA A 24 -2.49 -2.21 -10.71
C ALA A 24 -2.75 -2.40 -9.22
N ALA A 25 -3.55 -1.49 -8.64
CA ALA A 25 -3.85 -1.45 -7.22
C ALA A 25 -5.29 -0.99 -7.01
N ASP A 26 -5.96 -1.56 -6.00
CA ASP A 26 -7.22 -1.02 -5.50
C ASP A 26 -6.89 0.03 -4.44
N HIS A 27 -7.11 1.31 -4.78
CA HIS A 27 -6.97 2.39 -3.82
C HIS A 27 -8.32 2.70 -3.18
N ILE A 28 -8.43 2.53 -1.87
CA ILE A 28 -9.68 2.75 -1.15
C ILE A 28 -9.57 4.02 -0.32
N ASN A 29 -10.45 4.97 -0.60
CA ASN A 29 -10.55 6.24 0.11
C ASN A 29 -11.47 6.10 1.32
N ILE A 30 -10.99 6.50 2.49
CA ILE A 30 -11.68 6.42 3.77
C ILE A 30 -11.71 7.82 4.38
N SER A 31 -12.91 8.33 4.62
CA SER A 31 -13.12 9.58 5.35
C SER A 31 -13.94 9.30 6.61
N THR A 32 -13.58 9.94 7.72
CA THR A 32 -14.43 9.96 8.92
C THR A 32 -15.09 11.32 9.05
N LYS A 33 -16.31 11.37 9.61
CA LYS A 33 -16.95 12.66 9.96
C LYS A 33 -16.15 13.40 11.05
N LYS A 34 -15.47 12.64 11.90
CA LYS A 34 -14.64 13.08 13.03
C LYS A 34 -13.19 13.14 12.60
N LYS A 35 -12.73 14.31 12.11
CA LYS A 35 -11.36 14.50 11.59
C LYS A 35 -10.29 14.29 12.66
N GLU A 36 -10.62 14.48 13.93
CA GLU A 36 -9.75 14.20 15.07
C GLU A 36 -9.33 12.72 15.17
N LEU A 37 -10.10 11.81 14.56
CA LEU A 37 -9.76 10.38 14.50
C LEU A 37 -8.75 10.04 13.40
N HIS A 38 -8.43 10.98 12.50
CA HIS A 38 -7.56 10.73 11.36
C HIS A 38 -6.15 10.23 11.73
N PRO A 39 -5.43 10.79 12.73
CA PRO A 39 -4.13 10.24 13.14
C PRO A 39 -4.23 8.80 13.64
N LYS A 40 -5.22 8.53 14.50
CA LYS A 40 -5.47 7.19 15.05
C LYS A 40 -5.80 6.19 13.94
N LEU A 41 -6.68 6.56 13.02
CA LEU A 41 -7.06 5.74 11.88
C LEU A 41 -5.87 5.51 10.93
N TYR A 42 -5.08 6.55 10.64
CA TYR A 42 -3.86 6.45 9.83
C TYR A 42 -2.90 5.42 10.41
N ASN A 43 -2.60 5.56 11.70
CA ASN A 43 -1.67 4.67 12.37
C ASN A 43 -2.23 3.22 12.43
N CYS A 44 -3.53 3.06 12.67
CA CYS A 44 -4.19 1.75 12.69
C CYS A 44 -4.07 1.06 11.32
N LEU A 45 -4.40 1.76 10.24
CA LEU A 45 -4.32 1.23 8.88
C LEU A 45 -2.86 0.95 8.47
N LEU A 46 -1.90 1.76 8.92
CA LEU A 46 -0.49 1.47 8.75
C LEU A 46 -0.08 0.19 9.49
N GLY A 47 -0.46 0.03 10.76
CA GLY A 47 -0.21 -1.18 11.55
C GLY A 47 -0.78 -2.45 10.89
N LEU A 48 -1.93 -2.33 10.22
CA LEU A 48 -2.57 -3.41 9.46
C LEU A 48 -1.99 -3.63 8.05
N SER A 49 -1.08 -2.78 7.57
CA SER A 49 -0.55 -2.92 6.21
C SER A 49 0.13 -4.28 5.91
N PRO A 50 0.87 -4.94 6.82
CA PRO A 50 1.38 -6.29 6.57
C PRO A 50 0.24 -7.31 6.37
N VAL A 51 -0.86 -7.15 7.10
CA VAL A 51 -2.05 -8.00 7.00
C VAL A 51 -2.74 -7.81 5.65
N PHE A 52 -2.88 -6.57 5.19
CA PHE A 52 -3.45 -6.28 3.88
C PHE A 52 -2.59 -6.82 2.73
N VAL A 53 -1.26 -6.66 2.80
CA VAL A 53 -0.33 -7.23 1.83
C VAL A 53 -0.43 -8.75 1.81
N TYR A 54 -0.54 -9.39 2.97
CA TYR A 54 -0.71 -10.84 3.06
C TYR A 54 -2.02 -11.31 2.41
N ALA A 55 -3.16 -10.77 2.84
CA ALA A 55 -4.48 -11.28 2.49
C ALA A 55 -4.95 -10.89 1.07
N PHE A 56 -4.40 -9.82 0.50
CA PHE A 56 -4.89 -9.24 -0.75
C PHE A 56 -3.85 -9.17 -1.88
N SER A 57 -2.70 -9.84 -1.72
CA SER A 57 -1.70 -9.93 -2.80
C SER A 57 -2.20 -10.83 -3.94
N LEU A 58 -2.15 -10.29 -5.15
CA LEU A 58 -2.42 -11.00 -6.42
C LEU A 58 -1.18 -11.00 -7.34
N SER A 59 -0.12 -10.32 -6.94
CA SER A 59 1.10 -10.14 -7.73
C SER A 59 2.20 -11.15 -7.40
N SER A 60 1.85 -12.40 -7.10
CA SER A 60 2.81 -13.51 -6.90
C SER A 60 3.33 -14.14 -8.21
N CYS A 61 3.01 -13.52 -9.35
CA CYS A 61 3.50 -13.92 -10.67
C CYS A 61 3.78 -12.71 -11.57
N ILE A 62 4.61 -12.91 -12.60
CA ILE A 62 4.88 -11.96 -13.69
C ILE A 62 4.80 -12.74 -15.01
N HIS A 63 4.04 -12.23 -15.97
CA HIS A 63 3.85 -12.87 -17.29
C HIS A 63 3.48 -14.36 -17.18
N GLY A 64 2.56 -14.69 -16.27
CA GLY A 64 2.10 -16.07 -16.03
C GLY A 64 3.10 -16.97 -15.28
N ARG A 65 4.29 -16.47 -14.91
CA ARG A 65 5.30 -17.26 -14.19
C ARG A 65 5.38 -16.84 -12.73
N LYS A 66 5.55 -17.82 -11.84
CA LYS A 66 5.75 -17.57 -10.41
C LYS A 66 6.99 -16.71 -10.18
N VAL A 67 6.92 -15.85 -9.17
CA VAL A 67 8.08 -15.14 -8.62
C VAL A 67 8.34 -15.60 -7.19
N ASN A 68 9.57 -15.39 -6.71
CA ASN A 68 10.00 -15.78 -5.36
C ASN A 68 9.57 -14.78 -4.27
N VAL A 69 8.46 -14.06 -4.49
CA VAL A 69 7.92 -13.08 -3.55
C VAL A 69 6.41 -13.19 -3.47
N TRP A 70 5.85 -12.85 -2.31
CA TRP A 70 4.41 -12.89 -2.09
C TRP A 70 3.67 -11.80 -2.85
N SER A 71 4.19 -10.56 -2.83
CA SER A 71 3.65 -9.42 -3.56
C SER A 71 4.74 -8.70 -4.35
N ARG A 72 4.80 -8.95 -5.65
CA ARG A 72 5.75 -8.26 -6.52
C ARG A 72 5.48 -6.76 -6.58
N ARG A 73 4.22 -6.35 -6.59
CA ARG A 73 3.84 -4.94 -6.61
C ARG A 73 4.41 -4.23 -5.38
N GLN A 74 4.19 -4.79 -4.19
CA GLN A 74 4.69 -4.18 -2.96
C GLN A 74 6.22 -4.23 -2.89
N GLN A 75 6.86 -5.28 -3.44
CA GLN A 75 8.32 -5.34 -3.52
C GLN A 75 8.89 -4.20 -4.38
N LEU A 76 8.30 -3.92 -5.53
CA LEU A 76 8.72 -2.82 -6.40
C LEU A 76 8.60 -1.48 -5.68
N ILE A 77 7.49 -1.27 -4.97
CA ILE A 77 7.27 -0.07 -4.14
C ILE A 77 8.34 0.03 -3.04
N ASN A 78 8.60 -1.05 -2.30
CA ASN A 78 9.59 -1.04 -1.22
C ASN A 78 11.01 -0.77 -1.75
N ALA A 79 11.37 -1.36 -2.89
CA ALA A 79 12.67 -1.14 -3.54
C ALA A 79 12.86 0.32 -3.95
N MET A 80 11.82 0.98 -4.45
CA MET A 80 11.86 2.41 -4.78
C MET A 80 12.20 3.27 -3.56
N TYR A 81 11.58 3.00 -2.41
CA TYR A 81 11.84 3.77 -1.19
C TYR A 81 13.24 3.57 -0.63
N LEU A 82 13.72 2.32 -0.63
CA LEU A 82 15.10 2.01 -0.22
C LEU A 82 16.12 2.69 -1.13
N GLN A 83 15.91 2.67 -2.45
CA GLN A 83 16.83 3.28 -3.42
C GLN A 83 16.81 4.81 -3.37
N SER A 84 15.62 5.39 -3.18
CA SER A 84 15.48 6.84 -3.09
C SER A 84 16.05 7.42 -1.79
N ASN A 85 16.20 6.61 -0.73
CA ASN A 85 16.53 7.10 0.63
C ASN A 85 15.61 8.27 1.06
N ILE A 86 14.41 8.34 0.48
CA ILE A 86 13.37 9.35 0.73
C ILE A 86 12.25 8.59 1.43
N CYS A 87 12.52 8.15 2.66
CA CYS A 87 11.54 7.47 3.47
C CYS A 87 10.75 8.50 4.29
N LEU A 88 9.44 8.60 4.06
CA LEU A 88 8.48 9.23 5.00
C LEU A 88 8.24 8.43 6.28
N GLN A 89 9.18 7.57 6.63
CA GLN A 89 9.03 6.68 7.77
C GLN A 89 9.04 7.47 9.09
N ASP A 90 9.63 8.68 9.10
CA ASP A 90 9.56 9.72 10.16
C ASP A 90 8.14 10.24 10.52
N THR A 91 7.06 9.63 10.00
CA THR A 91 5.67 10.03 10.26
C THR A 91 4.93 9.10 11.21
N PHE A 92 5.57 8.09 11.80
CA PHE A 92 4.87 7.11 12.61
C PHE A 92 5.51 6.91 14.00
N PRO A 93 4.70 6.82 15.08
CA PRO A 93 3.26 7.05 15.15
C PRO A 93 2.89 8.55 15.09
N LEU A 94 1.74 8.89 14.49
CA LEU A 94 1.17 10.24 14.55
C LEU A 94 0.29 10.42 15.78
N ASN A 95 0.55 11.45 16.57
CA ASN A 95 -0.39 11.94 17.57
C ASN A 95 -1.30 13.02 16.98
N GLU A 96 -0.79 13.81 16.04
CA GLU A 96 -1.51 14.91 15.40
C GLU A 96 -1.29 14.95 13.88
N ILE A 97 -2.26 15.49 13.14
CA ILE A 97 -2.15 15.67 11.69
C ILE A 97 -1.03 16.66 11.33
N SER A 98 -0.77 17.66 12.17
CA SER A 98 0.30 18.65 12.02
C SER A 98 1.68 17.98 11.86
N GLN A 99 1.93 16.90 12.59
CA GLN A 99 3.16 16.12 12.54
C GLN A 99 3.37 15.48 11.17
N TYR A 100 2.29 15.01 10.53
CA TYR A 100 2.35 14.45 9.18
C TYR A 100 2.86 15.49 8.17
N THR A 101 2.29 16.69 8.19
CA THR A 101 2.68 17.78 7.28
C THR A 101 4.13 18.21 7.51
N LEU A 102 4.55 18.36 8.77
CA LEU A 102 5.92 18.75 9.12
C LEU A 102 6.95 17.71 8.69
N SER A 103 6.70 16.43 8.96
CA SER A 103 7.56 15.34 8.51
C SER A 103 7.61 15.23 6.98
N LEU A 104 6.49 15.47 6.30
CA LEU A 104 6.43 15.51 4.84
C LEU A 104 7.31 16.63 4.25
N GLU A 105 7.26 17.84 4.80
CA GLU A 105 8.14 18.94 4.37
C GLU A 105 9.63 18.62 4.58
N ARG A 106 10.00 17.99 5.70
CA ARG A 106 11.40 17.60 5.94
C ARG A 106 11.91 16.61 4.91
N VAL A 107 11.09 15.61 4.57
CA VAL A 107 11.45 14.60 3.58
C VAL A 107 11.51 15.20 2.18
N ILE A 108 10.60 16.12 1.86
CA ILE A 108 10.64 16.88 0.62
C ILE A 108 11.92 17.71 0.53
N GLN A 109 12.30 18.44 1.58
CA GLN A 109 13.51 19.26 1.58
C GLN A 109 14.76 18.39 1.29
N LYS A 110 14.90 17.25 1.97
CA LYS A 110 15.99 16.29 1.72
C LYS A 110 15.99 15.78 0.27
N ALA A 111 14.81 15.51 -0.29
CA ALA A 111 14.66 15.08 -1.68
C ALA A 111 15.05 16.19 -2.67
N GLU A 112 14.63 17.42 -2.42
CA GLU A 112 14.97 18.59 -3.23
C GLU A 112 16.47 18.87 -3.22
N ASP A 113 17.13 18.81 -2.07
CA ASP A 113 18.57 19.00 -1.96
C ASP A 113 19.33 17.97 -2.79
N ARG A 114 18.90 16.70 -2.76
CA ARG A 114 19.48 15.62 -3.58
C ARG A 114 19.22 15.81 -5.06
N LEU A 115 18.00 16.18 -5.44
CA LEU A 115 17.62 16.44 -6.84
C LEU A 115 18.46 17.55 -7.43
N ARG A 116 18.70 18.63 -6.68
CA ARG A 116 19.60 19.73 -7.08
C ARG A 116 21.05 19.26 -7.24
N HIS A 117 21.51 18.35 -6.37
CA HIS A 117 22.88 17.84 -6.41
C HIS A 117 23.13 16.87 -7.58
N HIS A 118 22.16 16.01 -7.90
CA HIS A 118 22.32 14.95 -8.90
C HIS A 118 21.87 15.36 -10.30
N ASN A 119 21.01 16.38 -10.43
CA ASN A 119 20.54 16.83 -11.73
C ASN A 119 20.66 18.37 -11.87
N PRO A 120 21.67 18.86 -12.61
CA PRO A 120 21.85 20.28 -12.93
C PRO A 120 20.65 20.92 -13.66
N PHE A 121 19.76 20.12 -14.25
CA PHE A 121 18.55 20.60 -14.90
C PHE A 121 17.63 21.36 -13.93
N PHE A 122 17.59 20.96 -12.64
CA PHE A 122 16.83 21.67 -11.60
C PHE A 122 17.53 22.94 -11.08
N THR A 123 18.67 23.33 -11.65
CA THR A 123 19.38 24.57 -11.27
C THR A 123 19.57 25.52 -12.46
N GLN A 124 19.38 25.06 -13.71
CA GLN A 124 19.62 25.85 -14.92
C GLN A 124 18.69 27.06 -15.11
N ASP A 125 17.43 26.98 -14.65
CA ASP A 125 16.43 28.06 -14.81
C ASP A 125 16.09 28.78 -13.49
N GLY A 126 16.85 28.54 -12.42
CA GLY A 126 16.57 29.10 -11.08
C GLY A 126 15.31 28.56 -10.39
N LEU A 127 14.59 27.63 -11.03
CA LEU A 127 13.41 26.97 -10.47
C LEU A 127 13.82 25.78 -9.60
N THR A 128 13.17 25.65 -8.45
CA THR A 128 13.32 24.51 -7.54
C THR A 128 12.73 23.21 -8.14
N PRO A 129 13.21 22.02 -7.73
CA PRO A 129 12.60 20.76 -8.16
C PRO A 129 11.08 20.71 -7.91
N ARG A 130 10.62 21.25 -6.78
CA ARG A 130 9.19 21.41 -6.46
C ARG A 130 8.47 22.22 -7.53
N GLU A 131 8.97 23.39 -7.93
CA GLU A 131 8.34 24.23 -8.95
C GLU A 131 8.29 23.56 -10.32
N VAL A 132 9.37 22.87 -10.71
CA VAL A 132 9.42 22.15 -11.98
C VAL A 132 8.38 21.04 -12.01
N ILE A 133 8.34 20.18 -10.99
CA ILE A 133 7.41 19.05 -10.95
C ILE A 133 5.96 19.50 -10.79
N SER A 134 5.72 20.58 -10.03
CA SER A 134 4.38 21.16 -9.86
C SER A 134 3.81 21.67 -11.17
N LYS A 135 4.64 22.26 -12.05
CA LYS A 135 4.24 22.67 -13.41
C LYS A 135 3.84 21.48 -14.30
N TYR A 136 4.43 20.30 -14.09
CA TYR A 136 4.11 19.10 -14.90
C TYR A 136 2.95 18.27 -14.33
N ARG A 137 2.65 18.40 -13.04
CA ARG A 137 1.56 17.69 -12.34
C ARG A 137 0.35 18.58 -12.04
N ASP A 138 0.34 19.81 -12.57
CA ASP A 138 -0.67 20.85 -12.37
C ASP A 138 -1.01 21.15 -10.89
N SER A 139 -0.08 20.85 -9.97
CA SER A 139 -0.30 21.01 -8.54
C SER A 139 1.00 20.86 -7.74
N LEU A 140 1.21 21.77 -6.78
CA LEU A 140 2.21 21.61 -5.71
C LEU A 140 2.03 20.27 -4.98
N TRP A 141 0.79 19.83 -4.79
CA TRP A 141 0.49 18.57 -4.11
C TRP A 141 0.81 17.33 -4.95
N GLY A 142 0.88 17.47 -6.27
CA GLY A 142 1.35 16.40 -7.16
C GLY A 142 2.78 15.99 -6.83
N PHE A 143 3.62 16.94 -6.42
CA PHE A 143 4.98 16.69 -5.93
C PHE A 143 4.98 16.01 -4.57
N TYR A 144 4.17 16.48 -3.62
CA TYR A 144 4.09 15.91 -2.27
C TYR A 144 3.59 14.46 -2.29
N LYS A 145 2.71 14.12 -3.22
CA LYS A 145 2.18 12.76 -3.41
C LYS A 145 3.24 11.74 -3.86
N LEU A 146 4.34 12.18 -4.47
CA LEU A 146 5.52 11.32 -4.73
C LEU A 146 6.20 10.94 -3.41
N PHE A 147 6.12 11.87 -2.46
CA PHE A 147 6.52 11.81 -1.07
C PHE A 147 5.89 10.65 -0.32
N THR A 148 4.56 10.66 -0.33
CA THR A 148 3.65 9.97 0.60
C THR A 148 3.84 8.45 0.70
N ASN A 149 3.72 7.89 1.92
CA ASN A 149 3.74 6.46 2.19
C ASN A 149 2.71 5.74 1.29
N GLN A 150 3.14 4.70 0.56
CA GLN A 150 2.29 3.98 -0.40
C GLN A 150 1.45 2.87 0.23
N ALA A 151 1.58 2.61 1.53
CA ALA A 151 0.65 1.69 2.20
C ALA A 151 -0.64 2.41 2.58
N VAL A 152 -0.51 3.58 3.23
CA VAL A 152 -1.60 4.48 3.61
C VAL A 152 -1.08 5.91 3.50
N ARG A 153 -1.87 6.81 2.91
CA ARG A 153 -1.53 8.24 2.90
C ARG A 153 -2.72 9.11 3.22
N PHE A 154 -2.43 10.29 3.74
CA PHE A 154 -3.38 11.39 3.67
C PHE A 154 -3.46 11.91 2.24
N ASN A 155 -4.68 12.11 1.77
CA ASN A 155 -4.94 12.77 0.51
C ASN A 155 -5.77 14.03 0.77
N GLN A 156 -5.63 14.99 -0.13
CA GLN A 156 -6.11 16.36 0.02
C GLN A 156 -6.79 16.79 -1.28
N GLN A 157 -7.98 17.37 -1.19
CA GLN A 157 -8.56 18.16 -2.29
C GLN A 157 -8.34 19.66 -2.07
N SER A 158 -8.28 20.13 -0.82
CA SER A 158 -8.24 21.57 -0.47
C SER A 158 -6.97 22.00 0.30
N GLY A 159 -5.87 21.25 0.22
CA GLY A 159 -4.62 21.54 0.96
C GLY A 159 -4.61 21.09 2.44
N TYR A 160 -5.70 20.47 2.91
CA TYR A 160 -5.78 19.82 4.22
C TYR A 160 -6.01 18.32 4.06
N PRO A 161 -5.48 17.46 4.96
CA PRO A 161 -5.80 16.04 5.00
C PRO A 161 -7.30 15.79 5.19
N GLU A 162 -7.99 15.43 4.11
CA GLU A 162 -9.45 15.28 4.10
C GLU A 162 -9.88 13.82 4.25
N TYR A 163 -9.11 12.91 3.67
CA TYR A 163 -9.35 11.48 3.74
C TYR A 163 -8.03 10.72 3.71
N LEU A 164 -8.12 9.46 4.10
CA LEU A 164 -7.05 8.48 4.02
C LEU A 164 -7.23 7.64 2.77
N GLU A 165 -6.15 7.31 2.11
CA GLU A 165 -6.13 6.41 0.95
C GLU A 165 -5.28 5.20 1.31
N VAL A 166 -5.91 4.03 1.37
CA VAL A 166 -5.23 2.73 1.55
C VAL A 166 -4.78 2.24 0.19
N ARG A 167 -3.49 1.95 0.04
CA ARG A 167 -2.82 1.76 -1.25
C ARG A 167 -1.94 0.52 -1.33
N CYS A 168 -1.78 -0.22 -0.24
CA CYS A 168 -1.04 -1.49 -0.18
C CYS A 168 -1.78 -2.70 -0.77
N ILE A 169 -2.98 -2.49 -1.32
CA ILE A 169 -3.87 -3.55 -1.83
C ILE A 169 -3.65 -3.69 -3.34
N ASP A 170 -3.34 -4.89 -3.81
CA ASP A 170 -3.24 -5.16 -5.25
C ASP A 170 -4.63 -5.02 -5.91
N ALA A 171 -4.71 -4.83 -7.22
CA ALA A 171 -6.00 -4.82 -7.91
C ALA A 171 -6.65 -6.19 -7.82
N GLN A 172 -7.91 -6.25 -7.37
CA GLN A 172 -8.59 -7.53 -7.10
C GLN A 172 -9.17 -8.17 -8.37
N GLU A 173 -9.32 -9.49 -8.36
CA GLU A 173 -9.76 -10.27 -9.53
C GLU A 173 -11.24 -10.06 -9.89
N CYS A 174 -12.04 -9.51 -8.98
CA CYS A 174 -13.46 -9.25 -9.18
C CYS A 174 -13.98 -8.13 -8.27
N THR A 175 -15.08 -7.49 -8.67
CA THR A 175 -15.71 -6.39 -7.93
C THR A 175 -16.19 -6.84 -6.55
N LYS A 176 -16.71 -8.07 -6.44
CA LYS A 176 -17.11 -8.69 -5.16
C LYS A 176 -16.00 -8.62 -4.11
N ALA A 177 -14.76 -8.91 -4.50
CA ALA A 177 -13.61 -8.84 -3.61
C ALA A 177 -13.30 -7.40 -3.18
N THR A 178 -13.25 -6.46 -4.12
CA THR A 178 -13.05 -5.03 -3.82
C THR A 178 -14.10 -4.47 -2.86
N VAL A 179 -15.37 -4.89 -3.02
CA VAL A 179 -16.46 -4.51 -2.10
C VAL A 179 -16.26 -5.12 -0.71
N ALA A 180 -15.84 -6.38 -0.62
CA ALA A 180 -15.54 -7.02 0.66
C ALA A 180 -14.38 -6.32 1.40
N ILE A 181 -13.35 -5.86 0.68
CA ILE A 181 -12.26 -5.06 1.27
C ILE A 181 -12.79 -3.71 1.75
N SER A 182 -13.63 -3.03 0.97
CA SER A 182 -14.27 -1.78 1.40
C SER A 182 -15.11 -1.99 2.67
N TYR A 183 -15.79 -3.14 2.77
CA TYR A 183 -16.52 -3.56 3.95
C TYR A 183 -15.61 -3.75 5.17
N LEU A 184 -14.47 -4.44 5.01
CA LEU A 184 -13.47 -4.59 6.07
C LEU A 184 -12.98 -3.24 6.59
N LEU A 185 -12.64 -2.32 5.69
CA LEU A 185 -12.16 -0.98 6.06
C LEU A 185 -13.22 -0.18 6.80
N ARG A 186 -14.50 -0.31 6.40
CA ARG A 186 -15.62 0.24 7.17
C ARG A 186 -15.69 -0.35 8.59
N LYS A 187 -15.54 -1.68 8.73
CA LYS A 187 -15.53 -2.34 10.05
C LYS A 187 -14.38 -1.88 10.94
N ILE A 188 -13.20 -1.63 10.35
CA ILE A 188 -12.06 -1.05 11.07
C ILE A 188 -12.39 0.35 11.59
N VAL A 189 -13.07 1.19 10.80
CA VAL A 189 -13.51 2.52 11.27
C VAL A 189 -14.54 2.40 12.38
N GLU A 190 -15.50 1.47 12.28
CA GLU A 190 -16.53 1.22 13.30
C GLU A 190 -15.93 0.74 14.64
N GLN A 191 -14.81 0.00 14.60
CA GLN A 191 -14.15 -0.62 15.77
C GLN A 191 -12.76 -0.04 16.05
N LEU A 192 -12.50 1.20 15.61
CA LEU A 192 -11.17 1.80 15.68
C LEU A 192 -10.60 1.82 17.09
N ASP A 193 -11.45 2.01 18.10
CA ASP A 193 -11.04 2.07 19.50
C ASP A 193 -10.56 0.71 20.05
N ASP A 194 -11.14 -0.39 19.57
CA ASP A 194 -10.81 -1.75 20.01
C ASP A 194 -9.60 -2.32 19.25
N ILE A 195 -9.45 -1.95 17.97
CA ILE A 195 -8.40 -2.47 17.10
C ILE A 195 -7.07 -1.76 17.34
N TRP A 196 -7.11 -0.44 17.55
CA TRP A 196 -5.92 0.40 17.66
C TRP A 196 -4.87 -0.12 18.65
N PRO A 197 -5.24 -0.53 19.89
CA PRO A 197 -4.27 -1.03 20.88
C PRO A 197 -3.58 -2.34 20.50
N LEU A 198 -4.08 -3.06 19.49
CA LEU A 198 -3.55 -4.37 19.07
C LEU A 198 -2.46 -4.24 17.99
N MET A 199 -2.20 -3.02 17.52
CA MET A 199 -1.28 -2.75 16.41
C MET A 199 0.15 -2.52 16.90
N THR A 200 1.15 -2.77 16.04
CA THR A 200 2.50 -2.26 16.32
C THR A 200 2.50 -0.74 16.23
N HIS A 201 3.20 -0.10 17.15
CA HIS A 201 3.45 1.35 17.17
C HIS A 201 4.94 1.67 16.99
N ASN A 202 5.76 0.66 16.69
CA ASN A 202 7.18 0.82 16.42
C ASN A 202 7.42 0.87 14.90
N GLU A 203 8.12 1.93 14.46
CA GLU A 203 8.39 2.18 13.05
C GLU A 203 9.28 1.10 12.39
N ASP A 204 10.35 0.68 13.08
CA ASP A 204 11.27 -0.34 12.58
C ASP A 204 10.57 -1.70 12.47
N GLU A 205 9.75 -2.05 13.46
CA GLU A 205 8.90 -3.24 13.40
C GLU A 205 7.94 -3.16 12.22
N LEU A 206 7.21 -2.05 12.07
CA LEU A 206 6.26 -1.89 10.97
C LEU A 206 6.94 -2.07 9.60
N ARG A 207 8.09 -1.44 9.39
CA ARG A 207 8.87 -1.57 8.14
C ARG A 207 9.24 -3.03 7.89
N ASN A 208 9.82 -3.68 8.89
CA ASN A 208 10.25 -5.06 8.78
C ASN A 208 9.05 -6.00 8.55
N ASN A 209 7.92 -5.73 9.18
CA ASN A 209 6.69 -6.53 9.04
C ASN A 209 6.12 -6.43 7.64
N VAL A 210 6.08 -5.23 7.04
CA VAL A 210 5.63 -5.06 5.65
C VAL A 210 6.60 -5.77 4.69
N TYR A 211 7.91 -5.67 4.93
CA TYR A 211 8.91 -6.38 4.15
C TYR A 211 8.73 -7.90 4.23
N GLU A 212 8.61 -8.44 5.44
CA GLU A 212 8.36 -9.86 5.71
C GLU A 212 7.09 -10.34 5.00
N ALA A 213 5.98 -9.61 5.12
CA ALA A 213 4.73 -9.91 4.41
C ALA A 213 4.92 -9.93 2.89
N THR A 214 5.68 -8.96 2.36
CA THR A 214 5.91 -8.78 0.92
C THR A 214 6.72 -9.94 0.32
N ILE A 215 7.74 -10.41 1.04
CA ILE A 215 8.65 -11.45 0.53
C ILE A 215 8.14 -12.84 0.88
N HIS A 216 7.75 -13.06 2.14
CA HIS A 216 7.56 -14.40 2.68
C HIS A 216 6.09 -14.81 2.82
N GLY A 217 5.14 -13.88 2.88
CA GLY A 217 3.71 -14.17 2.90
C GLY A 217 3.30 -15.20 3.95
N GLU A 218 2.90 -16.40 3.52
CA GLU A 218 2.57 -17.53 4.41
C GLU A 218 3.67 -17.95 5.39
N LYS A 219 4.93 -17.68 5.07
CA LYS A 219 6.08 -18.01 5.93
C LYS A 219 6.57 -16.81 6.74
N ALA A 220 5.93 -15.65 6.56
CA ALA A 220 6.35 -14.42 7.21
C ALA A 220 6.14 -14.49 8.72
N HIS A 221 7.09 -13.92 9.45
CA HIS A 221 6.96 -13.68 10.88
C HIS A 221 7.10 -12.19 11.14
N ILE A 222 6.14 -11.63 11.85
CA ILE A 222 6.12 -10.22 12.20
C ILE A 222 6.50 -10.02 13.66
N HIS A 223 6.97 -8.82 13.98
CA HIS A 223 7.29 -8.39 15.33
C HIS A 223 6.22 -7.41 15.80
N ILE A 224 5.59 -7.72 16.92
CA ILE A 224 4.63 -6.82 17.58
C ILE A 224 5.11 -6.64 19.02
N ASN A 225 5.58 -5.44 19.35
CA ASN A 225 6.09 -5.10 20.69
C ASN A 225 7.20 -6.06 21.14
N GLY A 226 8.16 -6.34 20.25
CA GLY A 226 9.27 -7.27 20.46
C GLY A 226 8.94 -8.75 20.30
N ASN A 227 7.67 -9.13 20.22
CA ASN A 227 7.27 -10.53 20.11
C ASN A 227 7.19 -10.96 18.65
N LYS A 228 7.86 -12.06 18.31
CA LYS A 228 7.80 -12.69 16.99
C LYS A 228 6.55 -13.56 16.86
N ILE A 229 5.70 -13.26 15.89
CA ILE A 229 4.38 -13.90 15.68
C ILE A 229 4.25 -14.32 14.20
N SER A 230 3.60 -15.46 13.94
CA SER A 230 3.26 -15.88 12.58
C SER A 230 2.26 -14.92 11.94
N LEU A 231 2.59 -14.37 10.76
CA LEU A 231 1.72 -13.41 10.06
C LEU A 231 0.34 -14.00 9.71
N PRO A 232 0.21 -15.22 9.15
CA PRO A 232 -1.09 -15.85 8.93
C PRO A 232 -1.96 -15.93 10.19
N ALA A 233 -1.37 -16.32 11.32
CA ALA A 233 -2.09 -16.44 12.59
C ALA A 233 -2.55 -15.08 13.10
N TYR A 234 -1.66 -14.08 13.07
CA TYR A 234 -1.99 -12.71 13.44
C TYR A 234 -3.06 -12.10 12.53
N ALA A 235 -2.95 -12.31 11.21
CA ALA A 235 -3.93 -11.84 10.24
C ALA A 235 -5.32 -12.42 10.52
N GLN A 236 -5.41 -13.73 10.74
CA GLN A 236 -6.69 -14.38 11.07
C GLN A 236 -7.26 -13.85 12.39
N GLN A 237 -6.44 -13.73 13.44
CA GLN A 237 -6.88 -13.16 14.72
C GLN A 237 -7.41 -11.74 14.55
N MET A 238 -6.70 -10.89 13.80
CA MET A 238 -7.15 -9.53 13.54
C MET A 238 -8.46 -9.50 12.76
N LEU A 239 -8.61 -10.38 11.77
CA LEU A 239 -9.87 -10.46 11.03
C LEU A 239 -11.04 -10.83 11.95
N GLU A 240 -10.89 -11.86 12.79
CA GLU A 240 -11.98 -12.28 13.69
C GLU A 240 -12.26 -11.23 14.78
N ASN A 241 -11.26 -10.47 15.23
CA ASN A 241 -11.49 -9.33 16.13
C ASN A 241 -12.32 -8.23 15.43
N ILE A 242 -12.10 -8.00 14.14
CA ILE A 242 -12.80 -6.98 13.34
C ILE A 242 -14.20 -7.45 12.92
N LEU A 243 -14.37 -8.72 12.56
CA LEU A 243 -15.64 -9.24 12.07
C LEU A 243 -16.52 -9.79 13.19
N GLN A 244 -15.93 -10.27 14.28
CA GLN A 244 -16.65 -10.90 15.39
C GLN A 244 -17.62 -11.98 14.85
N SER A 245 -18.89 -11.94 15.25
CA SER A 245 -19.96 -12.84 14.77
C SER A 245 -20.67 -12.33 13.49
N ASP A 246 -20.02 -11.52 12.67
CA ASP A 246 -20.59 -11.04 11.41
C ASP A 246 -20.62 -12.16 10.37
N ASP A 247 -21.82 -12.55 9.96
CA ASP A 247 -22.08 -13.59 8.97
C ASP A 247 -22.54 -13.03 7.62
N SER A 248 -22.28 -11.74 7.35
CA SER A 248 -22.57 -11.14 6.06
C SER A 248 -21.78 -11.85 4.94
N PRO A 249 -22.30 -11.83 3.69
CA PRO A 249 -21.57 -12.40 2.55
C PRO A 249 -20.16 -11.81 2.39
N TYR A 250 -19.96 -10.54 2.77
CA TYR A 250 -18.65 -9.88 2.73
C TYR A 250 -17.69 -10.45 3.78
N ALA A 251 -18.18 -10.70 4.99
CA ALA A 251 -17.41 -11.36 6.04
C ALA A 251 -16.96 -12.76 5.61
N THR A 252 -17.83 -13.54 4.95
CA THR A 252 -17.46 -14.86 4.39
C THR A 252 -16.31 -14.77 3.39
N ILE A 253 -16.35 -13.81 2.45
CA ILE A 253 -15.28 -13.59 1.47
C ILE A 253 -13.97 -13.22 2.15
N LEU A 254 -14.02 -12.37 3.18
CA LEU A 254 -12.84 -11.96 3.92
C LEU A 254 -12.22 -13.14 4.69
N ARG A 255 -13.02 -13.94 5.39
CA ARG A 255 -12.53 -15.15 6.08
C ARG A 255 -11.91 -16.15 5.11
N GLU A 256 -12.50 -16.31 3.93
CA GLU A 256 -11.90 -17.09 2.85
C GLU A 256 -10.54 -16.55 2.43
N ARG A 257 -10.41 -15.24 2.23
CA ARG A 257 -9.16 -14.62 1.78
C ARG A 257 -8.05 -14.68 2.82
N PHE A 258 -8.36 -14.60 4.10
CA PHE A 258 -7.35 -14.69 5.15
C PHE A 258 -6.87 -16.14 5.37
N SER A 259 -7.77 -17.11 5.21
CA SER A 259 -7.44 -18.54 5.29
C SER A 259 -6.79 -19.09 4.02
N SER A 260 -7.14 -18.54 2.85
CA SER A 260 -6.60 -18.93 1.53
C SER A 260 -6.34 -17.69 0.68
N PRO A 261 -5.24 -16.96 0.95
CA PRO A 261 -4.95 -15.73 0.23
C PRO A 261 -4.80 -15.95 -1.29
N PRO A 262 -5.15 -14.95 -2.12
CA PRO A 262 -5.08 -15.07 -3.58
C PRO A 262 -3.68 -15.46 -4.09
N ALA A 263 -2.62 -14.90 -3.52
CA ALA A 263 -1.24 -15.26 -3.87
C ALA A 263 -0.93 -16.76 -3.68
N LYS A 264 -1.50 -17.40 -2.65
CA LYS A 264 -1.41 -18.84 -2.41
C LYS A 264 -2.12 -19.60 -3.52
N ILE A 265 -3.36 -19.22 -3.81
CA ILE A 265 -4.22 -19.88 -4.80
C ILE A 265 -3.56 -19.79 -6.19
N ILE A 266 -3.08 -18.60 -6.58
CA ILE A 266 -2.35 -18.39 -7.84
C ILE A 266 -1.13 -19.30 -7.91
N SER A 267 -0.34 -19.36 -6.84
CA SER A 267 0.84 -20.22 -6.80
C SER A 267 0.45 -21.69 -7.02
N GLN A 268 -0.55 -22.20 -6.29
CA GLN A 268 -0.98 -23.60 -6.43
C GLN A 268 -1.57 -23.90 -7.81
N TYR A 269 -2.31 -22.95 -8.40
CA TYR A 269 -2.87 -23.10 -9.74
C TYR A 269 -1.78 -23.13 -10.82
N LEU A 270 -0.78 -22.24 -10.74
CA LEU A 270 0.32 -22.19 -11.69
C LEU A 270 1.19 -23.46 -11.68
N ASP A 271 1.29 -24.18 -10.56
CA ASP A 271 1.96 -25.50 -10.51
C ASP A 271 1.24 -26.57 -11.35
N ARG A 272 -0.07 -26.40 -11.58
CA ARG A 272 -0.91 -27.39 -12.27
C ARG A 272 -1.14 -27.01 -13.74
N GLU A 273 -1.51 -25.76 -14.00
CA GLU A 273 -2.05 -25.31 -15.29
C GLU A 273 -1.09 -24.42 -16.08
N GLY A 274 -0.06 -23.85 -15.44
CA GLY A 274 0.98 -23.06 -16.11
C GLY A 274 0.61 -21.66 -16.61
N ASP A 275 -0.67 -21.28 -16.68
CA ASP A 275 -1.11 -19.92 -17.04
C ASP A 275 -2.32 -19.43 -16.23
N ILE A 276 -2.16 -18.29 -15.56
CA ILE A 276 -3.18 -17.68 -14.69
C ILE A 276 -4.17 -16.77 -15.45
N VAL A 277 -3.84 -16.34 -16.67
CA VAL A 277 -4.64 -15.34 -17.41
C VAL A 277 -6.07 -15.80 -17.69
N PRO A 278 -6.33 -17.06 -18.15
CA PRO A 278 -7.70 -17.53 -18.35
C PRO A 278 -8.52 -17.53 -17.06
N LEU A 279 -7.89 -17.88 -15.94
CA LEU A 279 -8.54 -17.92 -14.62
C LEU A 279 -8.97 -16.53 -14.16
N LEU A 280 -8.06 -15.54 -14.20
CA LEU A 280 -8.36 -14.15 -13.82
C LEU A 280 -9.43 -13.55 -14.73
N SER A 281 -9.37 -13.83 -16.04
CA SER A 281 -10.38 -13.40 -17.00
C SER A 281 -11.76 -13.98 -16.68
N ARG A 282 -11.82 -15.22 -16.20
CA ARG A 282 -13.07 -15.87 -15.78
C ARG A 282 -13.59 -15.27 -14.47
N CYS A 283 -12.74 -15.02 -13.48
CA CYS A 283 -13.10 -14.35 -12.23
C CYS A 283 -13.76 -12.99 -12.50
N LEU A 284 -13.16 -12.19 -13.39
CA LEU A 284 -13.69 -10.88 -13.75
C LEU A 284 -15.03 -10.97 -14.47
N ARG A 285 -15.17 -11.85 -15.47
CA ARG A 285 -16.42 -12.01 -16.24
C ARG A 285 -17.58 -12.57 -15.41
N GLU A 286 -17.30 -13.52 -14.53
CA GLU A 286 -18.32 -14.16 -13.68
C GLU A 286 -18.53 -13.42 -12.35
N ASN A 287 -17.72 -12.39 -12.06
CA ASN A 287 -17.68 -11.69 -10.77
C ASN A 287 -17.55 -12.64 -9.56
N LYS A 288 -16.62 -13.60 -9.68
CA LYS A 288 -16.33 -14.64 -8.68
C LYS A 288 -14.91 -14.50 -8.15
N THR A 289 -14.67 -14.91 -6.91
CA THR A 289 -13.30 -14.99 -6.36
C THR A 289 -12.53 -16.13 -7.04
N LEU A 290 -11.20 -16.09 -6.94
CA LEU A 290 -10.34 -17.18 -7.44
C LEU A 290 -10.76 -18.57 -6.92
N LYS A 291 -11.16 -18.65 -5.64
CA LYS A 291 -11.56 -19.91 -5.01
C LYS A 291 -12.92 -20.41 -5.48
N GLU A 292 -13.84 -19.52 -5.86
CA GLU A 292 -15.14 -19.93 -6.41
C GLU A 292 -15.05 -20.49 -7.83
N VAL A 293 -13.97 -20.14 -8.56
CA VAL A 293 -13.76 -20.56 -9.94
C VAL A 293 -12.99 -21.89 -10.04
N ILE A 294 -12.13 -22.18 -9.05
CA ILE A 294 -11.35 -23.42 -8.91
C ILE A 294 -12.17 -24.47 -8.17
#